data_AF-A0A6N9VH37-F1
#
_entry.id   AF-A0A6N9VH37-F1
#
_cell.length_a   1.000
_cell.length_b   1.000
_cell.length_c   1.000
_cell.angle_alpha   90.00
_cell.angle_beta   90.00
_cell.angle_gamma   90.00
#
_symmetry.space_group_name_H-M   'P 1'
#
loop_
_entity.id
_entity.type
_entity.pdbx_description
1 polymer ?
#
loop_
_entity_poly.entity_id
_entity_poly.type
_entity_poly.pdbx_seq_one_letter_code
_entity_poly.pdbx_strand_id
1 'polypeptide(L)'
;DAALGRVRTRAAETGESLSEGPDSAALHALRALVAEEREAFDAALADLLVRHAASQGPAASASTLLPLVPIALAALAYRTLGWAPAVRTDYLPHALVTG
;
A
#
# COMPACT_ATOMS: atom_id res chain seq x y z
N ASP A 1 -10.10 22.11 -3.27
CA ASP A 1 -10.98 21.60 -2.20
C ASP A 1 -12.19 20.75 -2.65
N ALA A 2 -12.49 20.64 -3.96
CA ALA A 2 -13.57 19.78 -4.45
C ALA A 2 -13.21 18.27 -4.48
N ALA A 3 -11.92 17.94 -4.58
CA ALA A 3 -11.45 16.55 -4.65
C ALA A 3 -11.61 15.81 -3.31
N LEU A 4 -11.29 16.48 -2.19
CA LEU A 4 -11.48 15.93 -0.84
C LEU A 4 -12.96 15.74 -0.51
N GLY A 5 -13.84 16.61 -1.04
CA GLY A 5 -15.30 16.47 -0.90
C GLY A 5 -15.83 15.15 -1.49
N ARG A 6 -15.37 14.76 -2.68
CA ARG A 6 -15.79 13.49 -3.32
C ARG A 6 -15.34 12.26 -2.56
N VAL A 7 -14.13 12.30 -1.98
CA VAL A 7 -13.60 11.21 -1.14
C VAL A 7 -14.43 11.04 0.13
N ARG A 8 -14.79 12.16 0.78
CA ARG A 8 -15.64 12.15 1.99
C ARG A 8 -17.07 11.68 1.72
N THR A 9 -17.66 12.03 0.58
CA THR A 9 -19.00 11.54 0.20
C THR A 9 -19.00 10.03 0.00
N ARG A 10 -17.97 9.47 -0.67
CA ARG A 10 -17.85 8.02 -0.87
C ARG A 10 -17.60 7.23 0.43
N ALA A 11 -16.91 7.85 1.39
CA ALA A 11 -16.74 7.35 2.75
C ALA A 11 -18.07 7.08 3.45
N ALA A 12 -18.96 8.08 3.40
CA ALA A 12 -20.24 8.07 4.09
C ALA A 12 -21.21 7.06 3.47
N GLU A 13 -21.11 6.84 2.15
CA GLU A 13 -21.94 5.89 1.41
C GLU A 13 -21.52 4.42 1.64
N THR A 14 -20.24 4.17 1.95
CA THR A 14 -19.70 2.80 2.10
C THR A 14 -19.75 2.30 3.55
N GLY A 15 -19.94 3.18 4.54
CA GLY A 15 -19.96 2.82 5.97
C GLY A 15 -18.60 2.39 6.52
N GLU A 16 -17.55 2.50 5.72
CA GLU A 16 -16.19 2.11 6.06
C GLU A 16 -15.44 3.32 6.62
N SER A 17 -14.96 3.23 7.87
CA SER A 17 -14.13 4.28 8.44
C SER A 17 -12.84 4.40 7.63
N LEU A 18 -12.78 5.36 6.71
CA LEU A 18 -11.64 5.62 5.82
C LEU A 18 -10.29 5.81 6.52
N SER A 19 -10.28 6.04 7.83
CA SER A 19 -9.05 6.20 8.61
C SER A 19 -8.36 4.86 8.89
N GLU A 20 -9.12 3.76 8.99
CA GLU A 20 -8.62 2.44 9.44
C GLU A 20 -8.56 1.40 8.30
N GLY A 21 -9.08 1.74 7.12
CA GLY A 21 -9.11 0.86 5.96
C GLY A 21 -7.76 0.75 5.22
N PRO A 22 -7.54 -0.29 4.40
CA PRO A 22 -6.29 -0.49 3.66
C PRO A 22 -5.92 0.67 2.73
N ASP A 23 -6.92 1.42 2.23
CA ASP A 23 -6.71 2.61 1.41
C ASP A 23 -6.02 3.74 2.19
N SER A 24 -6.20 3.82 3.52
CA SER A 24 -5.56 4.82 4.35
C SER A 24 -4.05 4.60 4.43
N ALA A 25 -3.60 3.35 4.59
CA ALA A 25 -2.19 2.99 4.64
C ALA A 25 -1.49 3.25 3.29
N ALA A 26 -2.17 2.99 2.17
CA ALA A 26 -1.65 3.29 0.84
C ALA A 26 -1.45 4.80 0.62
N LEU A 27 -2.41 5.63 1.08
CA LEU A 27 -2.27 7.08 1.03
C LEU A 27 -1.16 7.60 1.95
N HIS A 28 -0.97 7.01 3.13
CA HIS A 28 0.15 7.34 4.01
C HIS A 28 1.50 7.02 3.37
N ALA A 29 1.64 5.85 2.74
CA ALA A 29 2.84 5.47 2.00
C ALA A 29 3.11 6.47 0.86
N LEU A 30 2.08 6.83 0.07
CA LEU A 30 2.25 7.79 -1.01
C LEU A 30 2.65 9.19 -0.50
N ARG A 31 2.03 9.65 0.59
CA ARG A 31 2.40 10.92 1.24
C ARG A 31 3.86 10.90 1.70
N ALA A 32 4.27 9.84 2.40
CA ALA A 32 5.63 9.70 2.88
C ALA A 32 6.64 9.67 1.72
N LEU A 33 6.29 9.01 0.61
CA LEU A 33 7.13 8.99 -0.59
C LEU A 33 7.31 10.38 -1.18
N VAL A 34 6.23 11.15 -1.33
CA VAL A 34 6.27 12.53 -1.84
C VAL A 34 7.03 13.46 -0.89
N ALA A 35 6.98 13.20 0.41
CA ALA A 35 7.74 13.93 1.42
C ALA A 35 9.18 13.43 1.59
N GLU A 36 9.60 12.40 0.84
CA GLU A 36 10.89 11.72 0.97
C GLU A 36 11.19 11.21 2.41
N GLU A 37 10.14 10.87 3.16
CA GLU A 37 10.21 10.30 4.50
C GLU A 37 10.36 8.76 4.43
N ARG A 38 11.61 8.27 4.33
CA ARG A 38 11.91 6.84 4.14
C ARG A 38 11.27 5.93 5.19
N GLU A 39 11.46 6.23 6.46
CA GLU A 39 10.97 5.38 7.56
C GLU A 39 9.44 5.32 7.60
N ALA A 40 8.78 6.46 7.37
CA ALA A 40 7.31 6.52 7.32
C ALA A 40 6.76 5.73 6.12
N PHE A 41 7.44 5.76 4.97
CA PHE A 41 7.11 4.94 3.82
C PHE A 41 7.24 3.45 4.14
N ASP A 42 8.37 3.03 4.71
CA ASP A 42 8.62 1.62 5.03
C ASP A 42 7.60 1.07 6.05
N ALA A 43 7.24 1.87 7.06
CA ALA A 43 6.21 1.49 8.04
C ALA A 43 4.83 1.31 7.39
N ALA A 44 4.40 2.26 6.55
CA ALA A 44 3.12 2.19 5.86
C ALA A 44 3.06 1.02 4.85
N LEU A 45 4.17 0.75 4.15
CA LEU A 45 4.28 -0.40 3.25
C LEU A 45 4.21 -1.73 4.01
N ALA A 46 4.89 -1.84 5.15
CA ALA A 46 4.84 -3.03 6.00
C ALA A 46 3.41 -3.29 6.51
N ASP A 47 2.73 -2.23 6.96
CA ASP A 47 1.36 -2.31 7.45
C ASP A 47 0.37 -2.81 6.37
N LEU A 48 0.49 -2.31 5.14
CA LEU A 48 -0.29 -2.81 4.00
C LEU A 48 -0.07 -4.32 3.77
N LEU A 49 1.18 -4.78 3.83
CA LEU A 49 1.52 -6.18 3.62
C LEU A 49 0.99 -7.07 4.74
N VAL A 50 1.05 -6.61 5.99
CA VAL A 50 0.49 -7.32 7.15
C VAL A 50 -1.02 -7.46 7.02
N ARG A 51 -1.74 -6.38 6.68
CA ARG A 51 -3.19 -6.42 6.48
C ARG A 51 -3.58 -7.31 5.31
N HIS A 52 -2.82 -7.27 4.21
CA HIS A 52 -3.04 -8.17 3.09
C HIS A 52 -2.85 -9.64 3.49
N ALA A 53 -1.78 -9.97 4.21
CA ALA A 53 -1.55 -11.32 4.70
C ALA A 53 -2.68 -11.79 5.63
N ALA A 54 -3.18 -10.91 6.50
CA ALA A 54 -4.29 -11.22 7.41
C ALA A 54 -5.63 -11.43 6.71
N SER A 55 -5.85 -10.83 5.53
CA SER A 55 -7.08 -11.01 4.76
C SER A 55 -7.08 -12.28 3.90
N GLN A 56 -5.92 -12.93 3.70
CA GLN A 56 -5.86 -14.20 2.99
C GLN A 56 -6.28 -15.35 3.91
N GLY A 57 -7.47 -15.89 3.65
CA GLY A 57 -7.93 -17.13 4.26
C GLY A 57 -7.25 -18.38 3.66
N PRO A 58 -7.43 -19.57 4.26
CA PRO A 58 -6.85 -20.84 3.78
C PRO A 58 -7.27 -21.25 2.36
N ALA A 59 -8.32 -20.63 1.81
CA ALA A 59 -8.86 -20.86 0.48
C ALA A 59 -8.68 -19.65 -0.46
N ALA A 60 -7.75 -18.74 -0.16
CA ALA A 60 -7.42 -17.61 -1.02
C ALA A 60 -7.12 -18.10 -2.45
N SER A 61 -7.79 -17.50 -3.44
CA SER A 61 -7.53 -17.79 -4.85
C SER A 61 -6.09 -17.41 -5.19
N ALA A 62 -5.42 -18.16 -6.06
CA ALA A 62 -4.07 -17.82 -6.53
C ALA A 62 -4.00 -16.38 -7.10
N SER A 63 -5.10 -15.88 -7.68
CA SER A 63 -5.21 -14.52 -8.20
C SER A 63 -5.21 -13.42 -7.12
N THR A 64 -5.46 -13.76 -5.86
CA THR A 64 -5.46 -12.79 -4.75
C THR A 64 -4.13 -12.74 -4.00
N LEU A 65 -3.19 -13.65 -4.29
CA LEU A 65 -1.90 -13.74 -3.62
C LEU A 65 -0.92 -12.61 -3.96
N LEU A 66 -1.18 -11.84 -5.02
CA LEU A 66 -0.34 -10.70 -5.42
C LEU A 66 -0.93 -9.39 -4.90
N PRO A 67 -0.31 -8.75 -3.90
CA PRO A 67 -0.74 -7.44 -3.41
C PRO A 67 -0.27 -6.33 -4.36
N LEU A 68 -1.05 -6.08 -5.40
CA LEU A 68 -0.70 -5.12 -6.46
C LEU A 68 -0.39 -3.71 -5.94
N VAL A 69 -1.13 -3.24 -4.93
CA VAL A 69 -0.93 -1.89 -4.36
C VAL A 69 0.44 -1.78 -3.64
N PRO A 70 0.79 -2.66 -2.68
CA PRO A 70 2.14 -2.72 -2.12
C PRO A 70 3.25 -2.86 -3.16
N ILE A 71 3.06 -3.71 -4.18
CA ILE A 71 4.05 -3.91 -5.25
C ILE A 71 4.26 -2.61 -6.04
N ALA A 72 3.18 -1.93 -6.44
CA ALA A 72 3.26 -0.69 -7.19
C ALA A 72 3.97 0.42 -6.40
N LEU A 73 3.68 0.54 -5.10
CA LEU A 73 4.32 1.53 -4.22
C LEU A 73 5.81 1.25 -4.03
N ALA A 74 6.18 -0.02 -3.77
CA ALA A 74 7.58 -0.44 -3.66
C ALA A 74 8.36 -0.16 -4.95
N ALA A 75 7.77 -0.51 -6.10
CA ALA A 75 8.38 -0.30 -7.40
C ALA A 75 8.51 1.20 -7.76
N LEU A 76 7.53 2.01 -7.34
CA LEU A 76 7.60 3.46 -7.49
C LEU A 76 8.75 4.04 -6.67
N ALA A 77 8.86 3.68 -5.39
CA ALA A 77 9.93 4.15 -4.50
C ALA A 77 11.33 3.77 -5.02
N TYR A 78 11.47 2.54 -5.54
CA TYR A 78 12.71 2.11 -6.18
C TYR A 78 13.07 2.97 -7.39
N ARG A 79 12.12 3.21 -8.30
CA ARG A 79 12.38 3.97 -9.53
C ARG A 79 12.59 5.46 -9.31
N THR A 80 11.92 6.07 -8.34
CA THR A 80 11.97 7.53 -8.14
C THR A 80 13.06 7.96 -7.18
N LEU A 81 13.32 7.17 -6.13
CA LEU A 81 14.24 7.53 -5.05
C LEU A 81 15.38 6.52 -4.85
N GLY A 82 15.43 5.43 -5.65
CA GLY A 82 16.45 4.39 -5.52
C GLY A 82 16.26 3.50 -4.28
N TRP A 83 15.09 3.57 -3.64
CA TRP A 83 14.87 2.90 -2.38
C TRP A 83 14.45 1.44 -2.57
N ALA A 84 15.32 0.50 -2.17
CA ALA A 84 14.97 -0.90 -2.08
C ALA A 84 14.10 -1.16 -0.84
N PRO A 85 13.02 -1.98 -0.93
CA PRO A 85 12.13 -2.25 0.21
C PRO A 85 12.90 -2.74 1.44
N ALA A 86 12.60 -2.17 2.61
CA ALA A 86 13.23 -2.59 3.87
C ALA A 86 12.70 -3.95 4.37
N VAL A 87 11.53 -4.39 3.86
CA VAL A 87 10.88 -5.64 4.25
C VAL A 87 11.22 -6.74 3.24
N ARG A 88 11.65 -7.90 3.74
CA ARG A 88 11.83 -9.13 2.93
C ARG A 88 10.57 -9.97 3.03
N THR A 89 9.85 -10.14 1.93
CA THR A 89 8.61 -10.94 1.86
C THR A 89 8.41 -11.48 0.45
N ASP A 90 7.78 -12.65 0.34
CA ASP A 90 7.40 -13.23 -0.96
C ASP A 90 6.33 -12.41 -1.69
N TYR A 91 5.64 -11.53 -0.96
CA TYR A 91 4.69 -10.56 -1.51
C TYR A 91 5.34 -9.40 -2.26
N LEU A 92 6.68 -9.24 -2.18
CA LEU A 92 7.45 -8.26 -2.94
C LEU A 92 8.51 -8.97 -3.81
N PRO A 93 8.10 -9.69 -4.88
CA PRO A 93 9.04 -10.35 -5.76
C PRO A 93 10.01 -9.33 -6.36
N HIS A 94 11.31 -9.60 -6.26
CA HIS A 94 12.36 -8.67 -6.68
C HIS A 94 12.12 -8.15 -8.11
N ALA A 95 11.87 -9.06 -9.06
CA ALA A 95 11.63 -8.70 -10.46
C ALA A 95 10.44 -7.74 -10.67
N LEU A 96 9.38 -7.83 -9.86
CA LEU A 96 8.24 -6.93 -9.98
C LEU A 96 8.51 -5.55 -9.35
N VAL A 97 9.38 -5.50 -8.35
CA VAL A 97 9.76 -4.25 -7.69
C VAL A 97 10.79 -3.48 -8.52
N THR A 98 11.81 -4.17 -9.03
CA THR A 98 12.93 -3.51 -9.71
C THR A 98 12.71 -3.31 -11.20
N GLY A 99 11.87 -4.14 -11.84
CA GLY A 99 11.60 -4.09 -13.28
C GLY A 99 12.64 -4.83 -14.11
#